data_AF-A0A9E1DNQ9-F1
#
_entry.id   AF-A0A9E1DNQ9-F1
#
_cell.length_a   1.000
_cell.length_b   1.000
_cell.length_c   1.000
_cell.angle_alpha   90.00
_cell.angle_beta   90.00
_cell.angle_gamma   90.00
#
_symmetry.space_group_name_H-M   'P 1'
#
loop_
_entity.id
_entity.type
_entity.pdbx_description
1 polymer ?
#
loop_
_entity_poly.entity_id
_entity_poly.type
_entity_poly.pdbx_seq_one_letter_code
_entity_poly.pdbx_strand_id
1 'polypeptide(L)'
;MIKQRMARGTLLNRLRELEESQKNKQAIPVLFADVEEDGRLWVGKNISDKHYFENMFDGEAYMTALPGFTEQTKVLINDLLCWPEGLYLPSDPILYFTDSEKRSDFVRVNTDSEKQLALYIALIKHVLETAETKSALPGFDTPALKDLIKNMDSMNIEQLVERYKDSKWFNGTIRI
;
A
#
# COMPACT_ATOMS: atom_id res chain seq x y z
N MET A 1 23.91 -48.99 -4.77
CA MET A 1 23.90 -47.52 -4.96
C MET A 1 22.68 -46.98 -5.72
N ILE A 2 22.22 -47.59 -6.83
CA ILE A 2 21.11 -47.05 -7.64
C ILE A 2 19.76 -47.01 -6.87
N LYS A 3 19.41 -48.06 -6.12
CA LYS A 3 18.17 -48.12 -5.32
C LYS A 3 18.08 -47.06 -4.21
N GLN A 4 19.19 -46.73 -3.55
CA GLN A 4 19.24 -45.68 -2.51
C GLN A 4 19.09 -44.27 -3.09
N ARG A 5 19.64 -44.01 -4.29
CA ARG A 5 19.44 -42.72 -5.00
C ARG A 5 17.99 -42.52 -5.43
N MET A 6 17.31 -43.56 -5.93
CA MET A 6 15.88 -43.48 -6.26
C MET A 6 15.02 -43.20 -5.03
N ALA A 7 15.29 -43.89 -3.91
CA ALA A 7 14.58 -43.65 -2.64
C ALA A 7 14.75 -42.22 -2.11
N ARG A 8 15.95 -41.62 -2.28
CA ARG A 8 16.24 -40.24 -1.87
C ARG A 8 15.50 -39.20 -2.74
N GLY A 9 15.40 -39.43 -4.05
CA GLY A 9 14.63 -38.58 -4.96
C GLY A 9 13.13 -38.61 -4.65
N THR A 10 12.57 -39.79 -4.36
CA THR A 10 11.17 -39.94 -3.97
C THR A 10 10.86 -39.27 -2.62
N LEU A 11 11.79 -39.35 -1.66
CA LEU A 11 11.67 -38.65 -0.37
C LEU A 11 11.71 -37.13 -0.53
N LEU A 12 12.59 -36.59 -1.38
CA LEU A 12 12.66 -35.15 -1.66
C LEU A 12 11.37 -34.65 -2.33
N ASN A 13 10.82 -35.38 -3.29
CA ASN A 13 9.56 -35.01 -3.94
C ASN A 13 8.39 -35.04 -2.95
N ARG A 14 8.29 -36.06 -2.09
CA ARG A 14 7.27 -36.12 -1.04
C ARG A 14 7.43 -35.03 0.01
N LEU A 15 8.66 -34.67 0.36
CA LEU A 15 8.93 -33.54 1.27
C LEU A 15 8.43 -32.25 0.64
N ARG A 16 8.72 -32.03 -0.65
CA ARG A 16 8.26 -30.85 -1.40
C ARG A 16 6.73 -30.80 -1.54
N GLU A 17 6.08 -31.92 -1.85
CA GLU A 17 4.61 -32.03 -1.88
C GLU A 17 3.99 -31.79 -0.50
N LEU A 18 4.64 -32.25 0.57
CA LEU A 18 4.21 -31.98 1.94
C LEU A 18 4.41 -30.51 2.33
N GLU A 19 5.54 -29.89 1.97
CA GLU A 19 5.79 -28.46 2.18
C GLU A 19 4.79 -27.60 1.40
N GLU A 20 4.48 -27.94 0.16
CA GLU A 20 3.46 -27.26 -0.67
C GLU A 20 2.05 -27.45 -0.09
N SER A 21 1.70 -28.65 0.38
CA SER A 21 0.38 -28.91 0.99
C SER A 21 0.22 -28.32 2.41
N GLN A 22 1.31 -28.17 3.16
CA GLN A 22 1.31 -27.51 4.47
C GLN A 22 1.30 -25.98 4.35
N LYS A 23 1.99 -25.41 3.35
CA LYS A 23 1.90 -23.97 3.02
C LYS A 23 0.45 -23.52 2.87
N ASN A 24 -0.40 -24.34 2.26
CA ASN A 24 -1.82 -24.00 2.07
C ASN A 24 -2.69 -24.14 3.33
N LYS A 25 -2.29 -24.93 4.34
CA LYS A 25 -3.09 -25.09 5.58
C LYS A 25 -2.88 -23.99 6.60
N GLN A 26 -1.72 -23.32 6.55
CA GLN A 26 -1.38 -22.19 7.42
C GLN A 26 -1.40 -20.85 6.67
N ALA A 27 -1.78 -20.85 5.40
CA ALA A 27 -1.84 -19.64 4.58
C ALA A 27 -2.79 -18.61 5.22
N ILE A 28 -2.31 -17.38 5.34
CA ILE A 28 -3.13 -16.23 5.73
C ILE A 28 -3.91 -15.83 4.48
N PRO A 29 -5.25 -15.94 4.46
CA PRO A 29 -6.01 -15.62 3.26
C PRO A 29 -6.11 -14.11 3.04
N VAL A 30 -6.23 -13.33 4.13
CA VAL A 30 -6.46 -11.90 4.10
C VAL A 30 -5.74 -11.23 5.28
N LEU A 31 -5.13 -10.08 5.01
CA LEU A 31 -4.72 -9.09 5.99
C LEU A 31 -5.45 -7.77 5.73
N PHE A 32 -5.65 -7.02 6.79
CA PHE A 32 -6.20 -5.67 6.74
C PHE A 32 -5.10 -4.68 7.06
N ALA A 33 -5.05 -3.58 6.32
CA ALA A 33 -4.30 -2.39 6.66
C ALA A 33 -5.28 -1.22 6.78
N ASP A 34 -5.23 -0.45 7.86
CA ASP A 34 -6.19 0.64 8.11
C ASP A 34 -5.50 1.80 8.85
N VAL A 35 -6.04 3.00 8.69
CA VAL A 35 -5.55 4.23 9.30
C VAL A 35 -6.52 4.67 10.39
N GLU A 36 -6.04 4.92 11.60
CA GLU A 36 -6.86 5.44 12.70
C GLU A 36 -7.02 6.98 12.59
N GLU A 37 -7.96 7.54 13.36
CA GLU A 37 -8.21 8.99 13.42
C GLU A 37 -6.98 9.83 13.83
N ASP A 38 -6.06 9.23 14.59
CA ASP A 38 -4.80 9.86 15.01
C ASP A 38 -3.65 9.66 14.00
N GLY A 39 -3.93 9.12 12.82
CA GLY A 39 -2.96 8.91 11.76
C GLY A 39 -2.10 7.65 11.91
N ARG A 40 -2.30 6.85 12.97
CA ARG A 40 -1.61 5.56 13.11
C ARG A 40 -2.09 4.55 12.08
N LEU A 41 -1.16 3.95 11.36
CA LEU A 41 -1.41 2.83 10.45
C LEU A 41 -1.29 1.53 11.23
N TRP A 42 -2.23 0.61 11.07
CA TRP A 42 -2.09 -0.75 11.59
C TRP A 42 -2.29 -1.81 10.50
N VAL A 43 -1.64 -2.95 10.69
CA VAL A 43 -1.85 -4.17 9.91
C VAL A 43 -2.25 -5.31 10.83
N GLY A 44 -3.20 -6.14 10.39
CA GLY A 44 -3.73 -7.22 11.23
C GLY A 44 -4.62 -8.21 10.50
N LYS A 45 -4.88 -9.37 11.12
CA LYS A 45 -5.87 -10.33 10.58
C LYS A 45 -7.32 -9.88 10.78
N ASN A 46 -7.55 -9.03 11.78
CA ASN A 46 -8.84 -8.44 12.13
C ASN A 46 -8.62 -7.31 13.16
N ILE A 47 -9.72 -6.65 13.56
CA ILE A 47 -9.71 -5.53 14.50
C ILE A 47 -9.16 -5.85 15.90
N SER A 48 -9.05 -7.13 16.28
CA SER A 48 -8.49 -7.56 17.58
C SER A 48 -6.99 -7.87 17.50
N ASP A 49 -6.40 -7.86 16.31
CA ASP A 49 -5.01 -8.25 16.01
C ASP A 49 -4.28 -7.09 15.33
N LYS A 50 -4.29 -5.90 15.95
CA LYS A 50 -3.71 -4.68 15.37
C LYS A 50 -2.23 -4.55 15.73
N HIS A 51 -1.38 -4.47 14.72
CA HIS A 51 0.03 -4.11 14.86
C HIS A 51 0.27 -2.77 14.21
N TYR A 52 0.79 -1.79 14.96
CA TYR A 52 0.94 -0.41 14.52
C TYR A 52 2.31 -0.16 13.88
N PHE A 53 2.33 0.65 12.83
CA PHE A 53 3.52 1.01 12.06
C PHE A 53 3.53 2.50 11.74
N GLU A 54 4.72 3.08 11.62
CA GLU A 54 4.86 4.49 11.23
C GLU A 54 4.58 4.71 9.74
N ASN A 55 4.76 3.70 8.90
CA ASN A 55 4.50 3.77 7.45
C ASN A 55 4.28 2.36 6.86
N MET A 56 3.86 2.32 5.60
CA MET A 56 3.55 1.05 4.93
C MET A 56 4.79 0.22 4.56
N PHE A 57 6.00 0.80 4.45
CA PHE A 57 7.21 -0.01 4.28
C PHE A 57 7.44 -0.93 5.48
N ASP A 58 7.28 -0.39 6.69
CA ASP A 58 7.40 -1.18 7.93
C ASP A 58 6.26 -2.22 8.03
N GLY A 59 5.05 -1.84 7.62
CA GLY A 59 3.91 -2.75 7.54
C GLY A 59 4.15 -3.92 6.58
N GLU A 60 4.66 -3.66 5.38
CA GLU A 60 5.01 -4.71 4.41
C GLU A 60 6.13 -5.63 4.91
N ALA A 61 7.17 -5.07 5.54
CA ALA A 61 8.23 -5.86 6.15
C ALA A 61 7.67 -6.80 7.24
N TYR A 62 6.71 -6.33 8.02
CA TYR A 62 6.00 -7.18 8.99
C TYR A 62 5.17 -8.27 8.30
N MET A 63 4.34 -7.91 7.32
CA MET A 63 3.48 -8.87 6.61
C MET A 63 4.29 -9.99 5.97
N THR A 64 5.36 -9.66 5.26
CA THR A 64 6.23 -10.63 4.57
C THR A 64 6.97 -11.56 5.54
N ALA A 65 7.15 -11.15 6.80
CA ALA A 65 7.73 -11.98 7.84
C ALA A 65 6.71 -12.90 8.55
N LEU A 66 5.39 -12.71 8.32
CA LEU A 66 4.37 -13.51 8.99
C LEU A 66 4.38 -14.97 8.52
N PRO A 67 4.35 -15.95 9.44
CA PRO A 67 4.12 -17.34 9.09
C PRO A 67 2.79 -17.50 8.35
N GLY A 68 2.85 -18.03 7.12
CA GLY A 68 1.67 -18.22 6.29
C GLY A 68 1.34 -17.05 5.36
N PHE A 69 2.08 -15.94 5.38
CA PHE A 69 1.98 -14.95 4.31
C PHE A 69 2.53 -15.54 3.01
N THR A 70 1.76 -15.44 1.94
CA THR A 70 2.14 -15.94 0.61
C THR A 70 1.71 -14.96 -0.48
N GLU A 71 2.13 -15.21 -1.71
CA GLU A 71 1.68 -14.45 -2.89
C GLU A 71 0.15 -14.52 -3.12
N GLN A 72 -0.56 -15.43 -2.44
CA GLN A 72 -2.01 -15.53 -2.50
C GLN A 72 -2.71 -14.79 -1.35
N THR A 73 -1.95 -14.30 -0.36
CA THR A 73 -2.50 -13.49 0.73
C THR A 73 -2.96 -12.16 0.17
N LYS A 74 -4.24 -11.84 0.35
CA LYS A 74 -4.80 -10.55 -0.07
C LYS A 74 -4.57 -9.51 1.01
N VAL A 75 -4.16 -8.31 0.62
CA VAL A 75 -4.06 -7.18 1.57
C VAL A 75 -5.17 -6.18 1.26
N LEU A 76 -6.15 -6.08 2.17
CA LEU A 76 -7.22 -5.11 2.08
C LEU A 76 -6.80 -3.83 2.79
N ILE A 77 -6.54 -2.79 2.00
CA ILE A 77 -6.14 -1.48 2.50
C ILE A 77 -7.40 -0.60 2.59
N ASN A 78 -7.71 -0.13 3.79
CA ASN A 78 -8.70 0.91 4.04
C ASN A 78 -7.98 2.23 4.31
N ASP A 79 -7.97 3.10 3.31
CA ASP A 79 -7.29 4.40 3.33
C ASP A 79 -8.27 5.58 3.43
N LEU A 80 -9.58 5.30 3.51
CA LEU A 80 -10.66 6.29 3.46
C LEU A 80 -10.56 7.38 4.53
N LEU A 81 -9.91 7.10 5.65
CA LEU A 81 -9.72 8.10 6.71
C LEU A 81 -8.69 9.16 6.33
N CYS A 82 -7.66 8.82 5.54
CA CYS A 82 -6.62 9.76 5.12
C CYS A 82 -6.72 10.19 3.64
N TRP A 83 -7.60 9.56 2.87
CA TRP A 83 -7.88 9.90 1.48
C TRP A 83 -9.39 9.92 1.21
N PRO A 84 -9.94 11.01 0.67
CA PRO A 84 -11.37 11.24 0.69
C PRO A 84 -12.03 10.49 -0.47
N GLU A 85 -13.32 10.25 -0.36
CA GLU A 85 -14.11 9.98 -1.57
C GLU A 85 -14.10 11.24 -2.47
N GLY A 86 -13.76 11.05 -3.75
CA GLY A 86 -13.91 12.09 -4.76
C GLY A 86 -12.62 12.69 -5.33
N LEU A 87 -11.43 12.32 -4.83
CA LEU A 87 -10.16 12.59 -5.53
C LEU A 87 -9.54 11.28 -6.00
N TYR A 88 -9.53 11.05 -7.31
CA TYR A 88 -9.01 9.83 -7.92
C TYR A 88 -7.48 9.88 -8.11
N LEU A 89 -6.74 10.13 -7.02
CA LEU A 89 -5.29 9.98 -6.92
C LEU A 89 -4.95 8.82 -5.97
N PRO A 90 -3.75 8.20 -6.07
CA PRO A 90 -3.39 7.09 -5.19
C PRO A 90 -3.08 7.58 -3.77
N SER A 91 -3.51 6.82 -2.76
CA SER A 91 -3.16 7.05 -1.36
C SER A 91 -1.74 6.59 -1.01
N ASP A 92 -1.09 5.77 -1.86
CA ASP A 92 0.23 5.20 -1.58
C ASP A 92 1.24 6.24 -1.09
N PRO A 93 1.38 7.44 -1.70
CA PRO A 93 2.38 8.38 -1.22
C PRO A 93 2.17 8.78 0.25
N ILE A 94 0.92 8.88 0.69
CA ILE A 94 0.58 9.11 2.10
C ILE A 94 0.98 7.88 2.91
N LEU A 95 0.53 6.70 2.51
CA LEU A 95 0.78 5.45 3.24
C LEU A 95 2.26 5.16 3.47
N TYR A 96 3.11 5.37 2.46
CA TYR A 96 4.52 4.99 2.47
C TYR A 96 5.47 6.10 2.94
N PHE A 97 5.15 7.38 2.72
CA PHE A 97 6.10 8.48 2.96
C PHE A 97 5.68 9.47 4.06
N THR A 98 4.60 9.20 4.78
CA THR A 98 4.21 9.99 5.96
C THR A 98 4.36 9.17 7.23
N ASP A 99 4.79 9.84 8.30
CA ASP A 99 4.71 9.36 9.68
C ASP A 99 3.28 9.56 10.23
N SER A 100 3.00 9.02 11.41
CA SER A 100 1.68 9.13 12.05
C SER A 100 1.21 10.59 12.23
N GLU A 101 2.10 11.50 12.62
CA GLU A 101 1.79 12.92 12.82
C GLU A 101 1.31 13.59 11.52
N LYS A 102 2.09 13.48 10.44
CA LYS A 102 1.72 14.06 9.13
C LYS A 102 0.50 13.36 8.53
N ARG A 103 0.34 12.05 8.73
CA ARG A 103 -0.87 11.34 8.27
C ARG A 103 -2.12 11.87 8.98
N SER A 104 -2.01 12.24 10.26
CA SER A 104 -3.12 12.84 11.01
C SER A 104 -3.56 14.19 10.41
N ASP A 105 -2.67 14.94 9.77
CA ASP A 105 -3.04 16.17 9.05
C ASP A 105 -3.95 15.88 7.87
N PHE A 106 -3.67 14.81 7.11
CA PHE A 106 -4.56 14.34 6.03
C PHE A 106 -5.94 13.94 6.57
N VAL A 107 -5.99 13.22 7.69
CA VAL A 107 -7.25 12.83 8.34
C VAL A 107 -8.09 14.06 8.72
N ARG A 108 -7.45 15.09 9.30
CA ARG A 108 -8.12 16.32 9.74
C ARG A 108 -8.75 17.13 8.60
N VAL A 109 -8.17 17.06 7.41
CA VAL A 109 -8.64 17.80 6.22
C VAL A 109 -9.39 16.92 5.22
N ASN A 110 -9.74 15.69 5.59
CA ASN A 110 -10.32 14.70 4.67
C ASN A 110 -11.70 15.07 4.08
N THR A 111 -12.32 16.15 4.55
CA THR A 111 -13.57 16.69 3.97
C THR A 111 -13.35 17.93 3.12
N ASP A 112 -12.10 18.37 2.94
CA ASP A 112 -11.71 19.59 2.22
C ASP A 112 -10.71 19.24 1.11
N SER A 113 -11.26 19.00 -0.09
CA SER A 113 -10.46 18.53 -1.23
C SER A 113 -9.33 19.49 -1.63
N GLU A 114 -9.50 20.80 -1.44
CA GLU A 114 -8.46 21.78 -1.78
C GLU A 114 -7.31 21.71 -0.79
N LYS A 115 -7.60 21.73 0.52
CA LYS A 115 -6.56 21.58 1.55
C LYS A 115 -5.85 20.24 1.44
N GLN A 116 -6.60 19.18 1.19
CA GLN A 116 -6.06 17.84 1.06
C GLN A 116 -5.15 17.71 -0.15
N LEU A 117 -5.58 18.22 -1.32
CA LEU A 117 -4.74 18.20 -2.52
C LEU A 117 -3.51 19.09 -2.35
N ALA A 118 -3.60 20.22 -1.64
CA ALA A 118 -2.45 21.07 -1.36
C ALA A 118 -1.41 20.35 -0.49
N LEU A 119 -1.86 19.69 0.58
CA LEU A 119 -0.99 18.87 1.45
C LEU A 119 -0.37 17.71 0.67
N TYR A 120 -1.16 17.05 -0.19
CA TYR A 120 -0.68 15.98 -1.05
C TYR A 120 0.39 16.47 -2.03
N ILE A 121 0.19 17.60 -2.71
CA ILE A 121 1.19 18.19 -3.62
C ILE A 121 2.49 18.49 -2.87
N ALA A 122 2.41 19.04 -1.65
CA ALA A 122 3.59 19.30 -0.83
C ALA A 122 4.36 18.01 -0.51
N LEU A 123 3.64 16.93 -0.17
CA LEU A 123 4.22 15.61 0.03
C LEU A 123 4.91 15.08 -1.24
N ILE A 124 4.24 15.14 -2.40
CA ILE A 124 4.80 14.67 -3.66
C ILE A 124 6.08 15.42 -4.02
N LYS A 125 6.10 16.74 -3.87
CA LYS A 125 7.31 17.55 -4.09
C LYS A 125 8.45 17.13 -3.17
N HIS A 126 8.17 16.99 -1.88
CA HIS A 126 9.17 16.55 -0.91
C HIS A 126 9.78 15.18 -1.29
N VAL A 127 8.95 14.18 -1.60
CA VAL A 127 9.42 12.85 -1.99
C VAL A 127 10.27 12.90 -3.25
N LEU A 128 9.89 13.70 -4.26
CA LEU A 128 10.66 13.85 -5.50
C LEU A 128 12.02 14.53 -5.29
N GLU A 129 12.14 15.39 -4.30
CA GLU A 129 13.38 16.08 -3.93
C GLU A 129 14.33 15.15 -3.13
N THR A 130 13.79 14.29 -2.27
CA THR A 130 14.58 13.46 -1.35
C THR A 130 14.86 12.04 -1.85
N ALA A 131 14.14 11.55 -2.87
CA ALA A 131 14.32 10.19 -3.36
C ALA A 131 15.70 9.99 -4.03
N GLU A 132 16.58 9.22 -3.38
CA GLU A 132 17.93 8.89 -3.88
C GLU A 132 17.90 8.08 -5.18
N THR A 133 16.92 7.18 -5.33
CA THR A 133 16.68 6.41 -6.56
C THR A 133 15.25 6.60 -7.04
N LYS A 134 15.09 7.27 -8.18
CA LYS A 134 13.77 7.50 -8.82
C LYS A 134 13.12 6.23 -9.39
N SER A 135 13.78 5.08 -9.30
CA SER A 135 13.23 3.81 -9.79
C SER A 135 12.23 3.24 -8.78
N ALA A 136 10.94 3.28 -9.17
CA ALA A 136 9.78 2.66 -8.55
C ALA A 136 9.40 3.13 -7.13
N LEU A 137 9.07 4.43 -6.99
CA LEU A 137 8.37 4.94 -5.81
C LEU A 137 6.91 4.42 -5.77
N PRO A 138 6.43 3.86 -4.65
CA PRO A 138 5.05 3.36 -4.52
C PRO A 138 4.00 4.41 -4.93
N GLY A 139 3.15 4.06 -5.90
CA GLY A 139 2.06 4.91 -6.42
C GLY A 139 2.47 5.92 -7.51
N PHE A 140 3.77 6.20 -7.70
CA PHE A 140 4.27 7.18 -8.68
C PHE A 140 4.22 6.69 -10.13
N ASP A 141 3.93 5.41 -10.34
CA ASP A 141 3.73 4.83 -11.65
C ASP A 141 2.31 5.01 -12.19
N THR A 142 1.35 5.42 -11.34
CA THR A 142 -0.05 5.60 -11.73
C THR A 142 -0.23 6.75 -12.73
N PRO A 143 -1.16 6.64 -13.70
CA PRO A 143 -1.44 7.71 -14.66
C PRO A 143 -1.83 9.04 -14.00
N ALA A 144 -2.64 8.99 -12.95
CA ALA A 144 -3.12 10.17 -12.23
C ALA A 144 -1.97 10.92 -11.55
N LEU A 145 -1.08 10.23 -10.84
CA LEU A 145 0.04 10.87 -10.16
C LEU A 145 1.09 11.40 -11.17
N LYS A 146 1.35 10.68 -12.25
CA LYS A 146 2.21 11.17 -13.35
C LYS A 146 1.66 12.45 -13.98
N ASP A 147 0.35 12.56 -14.08
CA ASP A 147 -0.31 13.76 -14.59
C ASP A 147 -0.25 14.91 -13.58
N LEU A 148 -0.47 14.63 -12.28
CA LEU A 148 -0.31 15.62 -11.21
C LEU A 148 1.09 16.24 -11.22
N ILE A 149 2.13 15.42 -11.28
CA ILE A 149 3.52 15.89 -11.29
C ILE A 149 3.79 16.83 -12.47
N LYS A 150 3.14 16.63 -13.62
CA LYS A 150 3.31 17.50 -14.80
C LYS A 150 2.57 18.83 -14.68
N ASN A 151 1.46 18.86 -13.95
CA ASN A 151 0.54 19.99 -13.96
C ASN A 151 0.54 20.80 -12.65
N MET A 152 1.07 20.25 -11.54
CA MET A 152 0.99 20.84 -10.18
C MET A 152 1.61 22.23 -10.04
N ASP A 153 2.52 22.62 -10.93
CA ASP A 153 3.14 23.95 -10.94
C ASP A 153 2.50 24.94 -11.93
N SER A 154 1.61 24.43 -12.80
CA SER A 154 0.99 25.21 -13.90
C SER A 154 -0.49 25.51 -13.70
N MET A 155 -1.14 24.78 -12.79
CA MET A 155 -2.57 24.91 -12.48
C MET A 155 -2.74 25.32 -11.02
N ASN A 156 -3.78 26.11 -10.74
CA ASN A 156 -4.15 26.40 -9.35
C ASN A 156 -4.84 25.19 -8.71
N ILE A 157 -5.06 25.26 -7.39
CA ILE A 157 -5.58 24.13 -6.62
C ILE A 157 -6.99 23.75 -7.05
N GLU A 158 -7.83 24.73 -7.36
CA GLU A 158 -9.23 24.55 -7.76
C GLU A 158 -9.32 23.82 -9.11
N GLN A 159 -8.47 24.20 -10.07
CA GLN A 159 -8.34 23.51 -11.37
C GLN A 159 -7.88 22.06 -11.20
N LEU A 160 -6.93 21.81 -10.31
CA LEU A 160 -6.42 20.47 -10.05
C LEU A 160 -7.49 19.60 -9.35
N VAL A 161 -8.23 20.16 -8.38
CA VAL A 161 -9.34 19.46 -7.72
C VAL A 161 -10.39 19.02 -8.74
N GLU A 162 -10.86 19.92 -9.61
CA GLU A 162 -11.83 19.56 -10.65
C GLU A 162 -11.28 18.54 -11.64
N ARG A 163 -9.97 18.60 -11.94
CA ARG A 163 -9.31 17.63 -12.80
C ARG A 163 -9.32 16.23 -12.19
N TYR A 164 -9.01 16.07 -10.90
CA TYR A 164 -8.88 14.76 -10.25
C TYR A 164 -10.16 14.21 -9.65
N LYS A 165 -11.27 14.96 -9.69
CA LYS A 165 -12.62 14.43 -9.48
C LYS A 165 -13.14 13.58 -10.64
N ASP A 166 -12.48 13.61 -11.80
CA ASP A 166 -12.87 12.82 -12.96
C ASP A 166 -12.53 11.33 -12.76
N SER A 167 -13.53 10.46 -12.86
CA SER A 167 -13.37 9.01 -12.67
C SER A 167 -12.48 8.33 -13.71
N LYS A 168 -12.11 9.02 -14.80
CA LYS A 168 -11.08 8.53 -15.73
C LYS A 168 -9.73 8.26 -15.04
N TRP A 169 -9.47 8.93 -13.92
CA TRP A 169 -8.26 8.75 -13.14
C TRP A 169 -8.33 7.55 -12.20
N PHE A 170 -9.53 7.01 -11.97
CA PHE A 170 -9.69 5.80 -11.17
C PHE A 170 -8.98 4.64 -11.86
N ASN A 171 -7.85 4.24 -11.26
CA ASN A 171 -7.18 3.03 -11.67
C ASN A 171 -7.84 1.86 -10.95
N GLY A 172 -8.83 1.23 -11.59
CA GLY A 172 -9.55 0.07 -11.07
C GLY A 172 -8.71 -1.21 -10.90
N THR A 173 -7.38 -1.10 -10.93
CA THR A 173 -6.48 -2.17 -10.55
C THR A 173 -6.57 -2.33 -9.05
N ILE A 174 -7.46 -3.20 -8.58
CA ILE A 174 -7.44 -3.67 -7.20
C ILE A 174 -6.05 -4.26 -7.00
N ARG A 175 -5.22 -3.62 -6.17
CA ARG A 175 -4.02 -4.26 -5.64
C ARG A 175 -4.53 -5.31 -4.65
N ILE A 176 -4.65 -6.55 -5.15
CA ILE A 176 -5.00 -7.73 -4.36
C ILE A 176 -3.72 -8.28 -3.76
#